data_AF-A0A840D8M8-F1
#
_entry.id   AF-A0A840D8M8-F1
#
_cell.length_a   1.000
_cell.length_b   1.000
_cell.length_c   1.000
_cell.angle_alpha   90.00
_cell.angle_beta   90.00
_cell.angle_gamma   90.00
#
_symmetry.space_group_name_H-M   'P 1'
#
loop_
_entity.id
_entity.type
_entity.pdbx_description
1 polymer ?
#
loop_
_entity_poly.entity_id
_entity_poly.type
_entity_poly.pdbx_seq_one_letter_code
_entity_poly.pdbx_strand_id
1 'polypeptide(L)'
;MKILARLVTVFLVLIVGWSSALAEIVTYPVPMGIYYARHNDDYTVKVRQIGEKEWVDLYEYNVKVDMDTKSDATMVQFDFTGKVEVLIRKNNGEIRSAVVRPLSKGIQSEIDGEHLLFTLDKPQKLSIEFNGDRLNNLHLFANPIIHHVPDKNDPNVMYFESGIHEPTDAASKGFRIPSNTTVYLEGGAVLKGRLLCDHVENIKILGHGMLLEPEQGIAISYSKNIEIDGPTIVNPRYYTVSGGQSEGITIKNLKSFSYQGWSDGLDFMSCSDVLIDDVFLRNSDDCIALYTHRWDFYGDCRNVQVLNSTLWADIAHPINIGTHGNTKTGDEVLEHILFKNIDILEHDEDDRDYQGCMTINVGDHNLARNITFEDIRVENIQEGQLFHLRVMYNPKYNTGPGRGIKDIVFRNISCTGKYINASVVEGYDANRRVENIVFENIVLNGKRVTSLDELNVDKKDFVGKIQLK
;
A
#
# COMPACT_ATOMS: atom_id res chain seq x y z
N MET A 1 62.32 34.80 43.51
CA MET A 1 61.86 33.39 43.48
C MET A 1 60.36 33.41 43.82
N LYS A 2 59.46 33.34 42.82
CA LYS A 2 58.88 32.10 42.26
C LYS A 2 58.01 31.41 43.33
N ILE A 3 56.68 31.21 43.24
CA ILE A 3 55.76 30.71 42.19
C ILE A 3 54.32 30.83 42.80
N LEU A 4 53.29 31.47 42.23
CA LEU A 4 52.31 31.06 41.20
C LEU A 4 51.62 29.67 41.39
N ALA A 5 50.39 29.63 41.91
CA ALA A 5 49.44 28.52 41.67
C ALA A 5 48.00 29.00 41.94
N ARG A 6 47.26 29.39 40.89
CA ARG A 6 46.30 28.60 40.10
C ARG A 6 44.86 28.78 40.60
N LEU A 7 44.14 29.67 39.91
CA LEU A 7 42.69 29.67 39.82
C LEU A 7 42.22 28.26 39.43
N VAL A 8 41.36 27.65 40.25
CA VAL A 8 40.56 26.50 39.86
C VAL A 8 39.28 27.06 39.26
N THR A 9 39.23 27.14 37.94
CA THR A 9 37.99 27.33 37.20
C THR A 9 37.20 26.03 37.30
N VAL A 10 36.11 26.03 38.07
CA VAL A 10 35.13 24.94 38.08
C VAL A 10 34.43 24.97 36.73
N PHE A 11 34.83 24.09 35.81
CA PHE A 11 34.07 23.79 34.60
C PHE A 11 32.87 22.94 35.04
N LEU A 12 31.70 23.58 35.16
CA LEU A 12 30.44 22.88 35.30
C LEU A 12 30.16 22.22 33.93
N VAL A 13 30.50 20.94 33.80
CA VAL A 13 30.06 20.13 32.66
C VAL A 13 28.55 19.94 32.85
N LEU A 14 27.77 20.77 32.16
CA LEU A 14 26.37 20.50 31.88
C LEU A 14 26.33 19.23 31.02
N ILE A 15 26.15 18.09 31.68
CA ILE A 15 25.65 16.88 31.03
C ILE A 15 24.20 17.21 30.67
N VAL A 16 24.01 17.78 29.48
CA VAL A 16 22.70 17.81 28.84
C VAL A 16 22.41 16.35 28.53
N GLY A 17 21.70 15.68 29.45
CA GLY A 17 21.14 14.36 29.21
C GLY A 17 20.20 14.50 28.03
N TRP A 18 20.68 14.15 26.84
CA TRP A 18 19.80 13.78 25.75
C TRP A 18 19.06 12.56 26.27
N SER A 19 17.77 12.71 26.54
CA SER A 19 16.88 11.57 26.68
C SER A 19 16.82 10.89 25.32
N SER A 20 17.85 10.11 24.98
CA SER A 20 17.73 9.07 23.98
C SER A 20 16.63 8.16 24.49
N ALA A 21 15.46 8.18 23.83
CA ALA A 21 14.48 7.13 24.01
C ALA A 21 15.25 5.80 23.93
N LEU A 22 15.10 4.94 24.95
CA LEU A 22 15.74 3.64 24.95
C LEU A 22 15.26 2.90 23.71
N ALA A 23 16.19 2.39 22.92
CA ALA A 23 15.87 1.61 21.74
C ALA A 23 15.13 0.35 22.18
N GLU A 24 13.96 0.11 21.60
CA GLU A 24 13.01 -0.91 22.06
C GLU A 24 12.57 -1.78 20.88
N ILE A 25 12.28 -3.06 21.15
CA ILE A 25 11.66 -4.00 20.22
C ILE A 25 10.40 -4.53 20.90
N VAL A 26 9.26 -4.46 20.22
CA VAL A 26 7.99 -5.01 20.68
C VAL A 26 7.53 -6.08 19.68
N THR A 27 7.32 -7.29 20.17
CA THR A 27 6.67 -8.37 19.44
C THR A 27 5.27 -8.61 20.00
N TYR A 28 4.41 -9.24 19.20
CA TYR A 28 3.03 -9.46 19.58
C TYR A 28 2.77 -10.92 19.94
N PRO A 29 1.98 -11.20 20.98
CA PRO A 29 1.49 -12.55 21.23
C PRO A 29 0.61 -13.03 20.07
N VAL A 30 0.74 -14.31 19.72
CA VAL A 30 -0.08 -14.95 18.69
C VAL A 30 -1.15 -15.80 19.36
N PRO A 31 -2.45 -15.59 19.08
CA PRO A 31 -3.51 -16.40 19.68
C PRO A 31 -3.38 -17.89 19.35
N MET A 32 -3.54 -18.75 20.36
CA MET A 32 -3.40 -20.21 20.20
C MET A 32 -4.30 -20.81 19.12
N GLY A 33 -5.48 -20.22 18.87
CA GLY A 33 -6.39 -20.67 17.82
C GLY A 33 -5.84 -20.54 16.39
N ILE A 34 -4.83 -19.70 16.16
CA ILE A 34 -4.16 -19.57 14.87
C ILE A 34 -2.68 -19.98 14.90
N TYR A 35 -2.09 -20.17 16.09
CA TYR A 35 -0.66 -20.37 16.27
C TYR A 35 -0.06 -21.49 15.41
N TYR A 36 -0.72 -22.65 15.29
CA TYR A 36 -0.24 -23.72 14.41
C TYR A 36 -0.84 -23.67 13.01
N ALA A 37 -2.09 -23.20 12.91
CA ALA A 37 -2.82 -23.18 11.64
C ALA A 37 -2.32 -22.10 10.67
N ARG A 38 -1.57 -21.11 11.16
CA ARG A 38 -1.07 -19.96 10.40
C ARG A 38 0.42 -19.75 10.55
N HIS A 39 1.17 -20.73 11.06
CA HIS A 39 2.62 -20.64 11.04
C HIS A 39 3.14 -21.04 9.66
N ASN A 40 4.08 -20.26 9.12
CA ASN A 40 4.85 -20.62 7.94
C ASN A 40 6.29 -20.94 8.38
N ASP A 41 6.77 -22.15 8.09
CA ASP A 41 8.09 -22.61 8.51
C ASP A 41 9.16 -22.51 7.41
N ASP A 42 8.91 -21.78 6.32
CA ASP A 42 9.90 -21.53 5.27
C ASP A 42 11.12 -20.75 5.79
N TYR A 43 10.89 -19.89 6.79
CA TYR A 43 11.88 -19.01 7.37
C TYR A 43 11.86 -19.04 8.90
N THR A 44 13.00 -18.74 9.51
CA THR A 44 13.08 -18.33 10.93
C THR A 44 13.61 -16.90 10.96
N VAL A 45 12.89 -15.97 11.58
CA VAL A 45 13.26 -14.55 11.61
C VAL A 45 13.51 -14.07 13.04
N LYS A 46 14.66 -13.44 13.22
CA LYS A 46 15.11 -12.90 14.49
C LYS A 46 15.52 -11.45 14.36
N VAL A 47 15.28 -10.68 15.40
CA VAL A 47 15.69 -9.27 15.48
C VAL A 47 16.42 -8.98 16.78
N ARG A 48 17.34 -8.03 16.76
CA ARG A 48 17.96 -7.50 17.99
C ARG A 48 18.35 -6.05 17.83
N GLN A 49 18.43 -5.31 18.93
CA GLN A 49 19.03 -3.98 18.92
C GLN A 49 20.53 -4.10 18.63
N ILE A 50 21.08 -3.15 17.86
CA ILE A 50 22.52 -3.16 17.57
C ILE A 50 23.33 -3.11 18.87
N GLY A 51 24.26 -4.05 19.02
CA GLY A 51 25.14 -4.15 20.18
C GLY A 51 24.60 -5.05 21.30
N GLU A 52 23.33 -5.44 21.24
CA GLU A 52 22.78 -6.45 22.13
C GLU A 52 23.20 -7.85 21.70
N LYS A 53 23.28 -8.77 22.66
CA LYS A 53 23.65 -10.17 22.40
C LYS A 53 22.46 -11.05 22.07
N GLU A 54 21.34 -10.79 22.74
CA GLU A 54 20.15 -11.62 22.67
C GLU A 54 19.33 -11.30 21.42
N TRP A 55 18.87 -12.36 20.75
CA TRP A 55 17.95 -12.28 19.62
C TRP A 55 16.52 -12.49 20.10
N VAL A 56 15.60 -11.72 19.55
CA VAL A 56 14.15 -11.86 19.75
C VAL A 56 13.58 -12.58 18.52
N ASP A 57 12.96 -13.73 18.73
CA ASP A 57 12.24 -14.45 17.69
C ASP A 57 10.96 -13.69 17.28
N LEU A 58 10.71 -13.64 15.97
CA LEU A 58 9.43 -13.18 15.42
C LEU A 58 8.55 -14.40 15.12
N TYR A 59 7.26 -14.16 14.95
CA TYR A 59 6.34 -15.19 14.49
C TYR A 59 6.07 -15.02 12.98
N GLU A 60 6.34 -16.08 12.23
CA GLU A 60 6.13 -16.17 10.78
C GLU A 60 4.69 -16.56 10.45
N TYR A 61 3.86 -15.58 10.12
CA TYR A 61 2.51 -15.81 9.65
C TYR A 61 2.51 -16.30 8.20
N ASN A 62 1.74 -17.35 7.92
CA ASN A 62 1.35 -17.72 6.58
C ASN A 62 0.31 -16.71 6.03
N VAL A 63 0.59 -16.17 4.85
CA VAL A 63 -0.35 -15.35 4.07
C VAL A 63 -0.47 -15.94 2.66
N LYS A 64 -1.66 -15.85 2.08
CA LYS A 64 -1.88 -16.22 0.68
C LYS A 64 -1.63 -15.03 -0.23
N VAL A 65 -1.01 -15.29 -1.37
CA VAL A 65 -0.71 -14.29 -2.41
C VAL A 65 -0.96 -14.89 -3.78
N ASP A 66 -1.08 -14.03 -4.78
CA ASP A 66 -1.30 -14.40 -6.18
C ASP A 66 -2.58 -15.21 -6.44
N MET A 67 -3.45 -14.74 -7.34
CA MET A 67 -4.70 -15.43 -7.60
C MET A 67 -4.52 -16.67 -8.49
N ASP A 68 -3.50 -16.70 -9.33
CA ASP A 68 -3.29 -17.80 -10.26
C ASP A 68 -2.75 -19.04 -9.54
N THR A 69 -1.74 -18.87 -8.70
CA THR A 69 -1.12 -19.98 -7.95
C THR A 69 -1.66 -20.14 -6.54
N LYS A 70 -2.18 -19.08 -5.91
CA LYS A 70 -2.64 -19.07 -4.51
C LYS A 70 -1.52 -19.52 -3.57
N SER A 71 -0.33 -19.00 -3.84
CA SER A 71 0.91 -19.36 -3.17
C SER A 71 0.91 -18.96 -1.71
N ASP A 72 1.67 -19.73 -0.93
CA ASP A 72 1.97 -19.42 0.47
C ASP A 72 3.20 -18.53 0.54
N ALA A 73 3.05 -17.34 1.12
CA ALA A 73 4.15 -16.45 1.47
C ALA A 73 4.27 -16.32 3.00
N THR A 74 5.39 -15.76 3.44
CA THR A 74 5.62 -15.50 4.86
C THR A 74 5.45 -14.03 5.17
N MET A 75 4.86 -13.70 6.31
CA MET A 75 4.79 -12.35 6.87
C MET A 75 5.30 -12.37 8.31
N VAL A 76 6.16 -11.43 8.66
CA VAL A 76 6.52 -11.11 10.05
C VAL A 76 6.22 -9.64 10.35
N GLN A 77 5.86 -9.34 11.58
CA GLN A 77 5.62 -7.96 12.02
C GLN A 77 6.09 -7.74 13.45
N PHE A 78 6.65 -6.57 13.72
CA PHE A 78 7.13 -6.13 15.03
C PHE A 78 7.27 -4.60 15.05
N ASP A 79 7.43 -4.02 16.23
CA ASP A 79 7.70 -2.59 16.37
C ASP A 79 9.10 -2.35 16.91
N PHE A 80 9.71 -1.25 16.50
CA PHE A 80 10.98 -0.85 17.08
C PHE A 80 11.25 0.66 17.04
N THR A 81 12.16 1.07 17.90
CA THR A 81 12.86 2.35 17.85
C THR A 81 14.38 2.11 17.81
N GLY A 82 15.14 3.09 17.32
CA GLY A 82 16.60 2.96 17.21
C GLY A 82 17.03 2.16 15.99
N LYS A 83 17.99 1.25 16.15
CA LYS A 83 18.56 0.46 15.05
C LYS A 83 18.59 -1.01 15.39
N VAL A 84 18.08 -1.85 14.51
CA VAL A 84 18.01 -3.30 14.70
C VAL A 84 18.76 -4.06 13.62
N GLU A 85 19.38 -5.17 14.01
CA GLU A 85 19.80 -6.22 13.09
C GLU A 85 18.63 -7.18 12.86
N VAL A 86 18.45 -7.59 11.62
CA VAL A 86 17.47 -8.58 11.19
C VAL A 86 18.23 -9.79 10.65
N LEU A 87 18.05 -10.94 11.28
CA LEU A 87 18.62 -12.21 10.87
C LEU A 87 17.51 -13.14 10.39
N ILE A 88 17.59 -13.55 9.13
CA ILE A 88 16.64 -14.48 8.52
C ILE A 88 17.38 -15.76 8.17
N ARG A 89 16.90 -16.89 8.67
CA ARG A 89 17.33 -18.21 8.20
C ARG A 89 16.32 -18.74 7.20
N LYS A 90 16.77 -19.22 6.04
CA LYS A 90 15.93 -20.07 5.18
C LYS A 90 15.98 -21.49 5.72
N ASN A 91 14.85 -22.02 6.18
CA ASN A 91 14.82 -23.31 6.87
C ASN A 91 14.97 -24.49 5.89
N ASN A 92 14.54 -24.28 4.64
CA ASN A 92 14.55 -25.28 3.59
C ASN A 92 15.36 -24.80 2.37
N GLY A 93 16.54 -25.38 2.17
CA GLY A 93 17.41 -25.10 1.03
C GLY A 93 18.43 -23.99 1.26
N GLU A 94 19.29 -23.78 0.26
CA GLU A 94 20.40 -22.80 0.33
C GLU A 94 19.98 -21.39 -0.11
N ILE A 95 20.73 -20.39 0.36
CA ILE A 95 20.62 -19.00 -0.10
C ILE A 95 21.78 -18.73 -1.08
N ARG A 96 21.47 -18.67 -2.39
CA ARG A 96 22.42 -18.27 -3.44
C ARG A 96 22.38 -16.77 -3.70
N SER A 97 21.20 -16.18 -3.57
CA SER A 97 20.99 -14.74 -3.68
C SER A 97 19.80 -14.32 -2.83
N ALA A 98 19.79 -13.05 -2.43
CA ALA A 98 18.67 -12.41 -1.77
C ALA A 98 18.56 -10.96 -2.24
N VAL A 99 17.32 -10.45 -2.32
CA VAL A 99 17.02 -9.06 -2.65
C VAL A 99 16.04 -8.53 -1.62
N VAL A 100 16.37 -7.38 -1.00
CA VAL A 100 15.48 -6.67 -0.09
C VAL A 100 14.85 -5.49 -0.86
N ARG A 101 13.52 -5.51 -0.97
CA ARG A 101 12.73 -4.59 -1.78
C ARG A 101 11.74 -3.79 -0.92
N PRO A 102 11.37 -2.56 -1.30
CA PRO A 102 11.82 -1.83 -2.49
C PRO A 102 13.31 -1.49 -2.54
N LEU A 103 13.91 -1.60 -3.73
CA LEU A 103 15.32 -1.31 -4.02
C LEU A 103 15.67 0.16 -3.73
N SER A 104 14.70 1.05 -3.83
CA SER A 104 14.83 2.47 -3.50
C SER A 104 15.28 2.73 -2.04
N LYS A 105 15.08 1.76 -1.15
CA LYS A 105 15.51 1.82 0.25
C LYS A 105 17.00 1.56 0.43
N GLY A 106 17.68 0.99 -0.57
CA GLY A 106 19.12 0.80 -0.58
C GLY A 106 19.65 -0.15 0.50
N ILE A 107 18.81 -1.01 1.07
CA ILE A 107 19.19 -1.94 2.14
C ILE A 107 20.21 -2.94 1.60
N GLN A 108 21.39 -2.95 2.20
CA GLN A 108 22.43 -3.93 1.90
C GLN A 108 22.27 -5.12 2.85
N SER A 109 22.40 -6.32 2.30
CA SER A 109 22.27 -7.57 3.05
C SER A 109 23.47 -8.48 2.79
N GLU A 110 23.88 -9.20 3.83
CA GLU A 110 24.99 -10.17 3.80
C GLU A 110 24.44 -11.59 3.94
N ILE A 111 24.95 -12.51 3.11
CA ILE A 111 24.59 -13.93 3.16
C ILE A 111 25.73 -14.70 3.80
N ASP A 112 25.42 -15.50 4.82
CA ASP A 112 26.35 -16.44 5.45
C ASP A 112 25.67 -17.82 5.61
N GLY A 113 25.99 -18.73 4.69
CA GLY A 113 25.36 -20.06 4.62
C GLY A 113 23.85 -19.98 4.41
N GLU A 114 23.09 -20.43 5.40
CA GLU A 114 21.61 -20.42 5.41
C GLU A 114 21.02 -19.11 5.95
N HIS A 115 21.84 -18.11 6.29
CA HIS A 115 21.41 -16.88 6.93
C HIS A 115 21.58 -15.66 6.01
N LEU A 116 20.61 -14.75 6.10
CA LEU A 116 20.66 -13.40 5.56
C LEU A 116 20.64 -12.42 6.74
N LEU A 117 21.57 -11.48 6.76
CA LEU A 117 21.68 -10.43 7.77
C LEU A 117 21.59 -9.05 7.12
N PHE A 118 20.78 -8.17 7.68
CA PHE A 118 20.80 -6.74 7.34
C PHE A 118 20.42 -5.89 8.55
N THR A 119 20.53 -4.57 8.42
CA THR A 119 20.20 -3.60 9.47
C THR A 119 19.07 -2.69 9.04
N LEU A 120 18.19 -2.34 9.97
CA LEU A 120 17.19 -1.29 9.82
C LEU A 120 17.44 -0.18 10.85
N ASP A 121 17.37 1.07 10.43
CA ASP A 121 17.52 2.24 11.30
C ASP A 121 16.24 3.08 11.47
N LYS A 122 15.15 2.61 10.87
CA LYS A 122 13.80 3.16 10.97
C LYS A 122 12.77 2.09 10.59
N PRO A 123 11.50 2.25 11.01
CA PRO A 123 10.38 1.45 10.52
C PRO A 123 10.30 1.38 8.98
N GLN A 124 10.03 0.18 8.46
CA GLN A 124 10.04 -0.13 7.03
C GLN A 124 9.11 -1.33 6.74
N LYS A 125 8.48 -1.32 5.55
CA LYS A 125 7.74 -2.44 4.97
C LYS A 125 8.52 -3.05 3.81
N LEU A 126 8.89 -4.32 3.89
CA LEU A 126 9.87 -4.93 2.98
C LEU A 126 9.37 -6.26 2.40
N SER A 127 9.75 -6.55 1.16
CA SER A 127 9.75 -7.89 0.56
C SER A 127 11.19 -8.39 0.49
N ILE A 128 11.45 -9.60 0.98
CA ILE A 128 12.74 -10.27 0.91
C ILE A 128 12.59 -11.50 0.03
N GLU A 129 13.20 -11.44 -1.15
CA GLU A 129 13.10 -12.46 -2.19
C GLU A 129 14.39 -13.27 -2.23
N PHE A 130 14.28 -14.59 -2.10
CA PHE A 130 15.44 -15.49 -2.06
C PHE A 130 15.55 -16.26 -3.36
N ASN A 131 16.74 -16.33 -3.94
CA ASN A 131 17.01 -17.10 -5.17
C ASN A 131 16.13 -16.71 -6.37
N GLY A 132 15.57 -15.49 -6.38
CA GLY A 132 14.62 -15.01 -7.39
C GLY A 132 13.17 -15.46 -7.17
N ASP A 133 12.85 -16.08 -6.03
CA ASP A 133 11.50 -16.48 -5.66
C ASP A 133 10.73 -15.31 -5.04
N ARG A 134 9.57 -15.03 -5.66
CA ARG A 134 8.70 -13.89 -5.37
C ARG A 134 7.33 -14.33 -4.85
N LEU A 135 7.02 -15.62 -4.98
CA LEU A 135 5.75 -16.20 -4.55
C LEU A 135 5.86 -16.76 -3.13
N ASN A 136 6.99 -17.38 -2.78
CA ASN A 136 7.29 -17.88 -1.44
C ASN A 136 8.26 -16.95 -0.67
N ASN A 137 8.17 -15.65 -0.92
CA ASN A 137 9.03 -14.64 -0.32
C ASN A 137 8.62 -14.30 1.14
N LEU A 138 9.51 -13.61 1.85
CA LEU A 138 9.26 -13.10 3.20
C LEU A 138 8.89 -11.61 3.15
N HIS A 139 7.76 -11.26 3.75
CA HIS A 139 7.35 -9.88 3.98
C HIS A 139 7.66 -9.50 5.42
N LEU A 140 8.39 -8.41 5.62
CA LEU A 140 8.78 -7.92 6.93
C LEU A 140 8.20 -6.52 7.16
N PHE A 141 7.35 -6.39 8.17
CA PHE A 141 6.72 -5.13 8.56
C PHE A 141 7.25 -4.69 9.92
N ALA A 142 8.24 -3.81 9.90
CA ALA A 142 8.76 -3.18 11.10
C ALA A 142 8.05 -1.82 11.27
N ASN A 143 7.19 -1.67 12.27
CA ASN A 143 6.40 -0.44 12.49
C ASN A 143 7.03 0.45 13.60
N PRO A 144 6.65 1.74 13.67
CA PRO A 144 7.00 2.57 14.83
C PRO A 144 6.27 2.09 16.09
N ILE A 145 6.86 2.27 17.27
CA ILE A 145 6.17 1.98 18.53
C ILE A 145 5.01 2.96 18.75
N ILE A 146 3.85 2.43 19.16
CA ILE A 146 2.68 3.24 19.54
C ILE A 146 2.88 3.72 20.98
N HIS A 147 3.29 4.98 21.15
CA HIS A 147 3.51 5.57 22.48
C HIS A 147 2.21 6.02 23.19
N HIS A 148 1.15 6.29 22.43
CA HIS A 148 -0.11 6.82 22.94
C HIS A 148 -1.24 5.83 22.70
N VAL A 149 -1.25 4.75 23.49
CA VAL A 149 -2.34 3.77 23.50
C VAL A 149 -3.58 4.40 24.16
N PRO A 150 -4.77 4.34 23.53
CA PRO A 150 -6.01 4.84 24.13
C PRO A 150 -6.36 4.12 25.44
N ASP A 151 -6.99 4.84 26.38
CA ASP A 151 -7.50 4.23 27.61
C ASP A 151 -8.66 3.29 27.28
N LYS A 152 -8.50 2.00 27.58
CA LYS A 152 -9.54 0.98 27.35
C LYS A 152 -10.82 1.18 28.14
N ASN A 153 -10.81 2.04 29.16
CA ASN A 153 -11.99 2.38 29.95
C ASN A 153 -12.70 3.65 29.46
N ASP A 154 -12.15 4.34 28.45
CA ASP A 154 -12.83 5.48 27.85
C ASP A 154 -14.10 5.00 27.13
N PRO A 155 -15.28 5.60 27.42
CA PRO A 155 -16.55 5.18 26.82
C PRO A 155 -16.61 5.33 25.29
N ASN A 156 -15.71 6.12 24.69
CA ASN A 156 -15.60 6.30 23.24
C ASN A 156 -14.50 5.43 22.62
N VAL A 157 -13.92 4.50 23.37
CA VAL A 157 -12.90 3.57 22.89
C VAL A 157 -13.48 2.18 22.73
N MET A 158 -13.42 1.64 21.52
CA MET A 158 -13.64 0.23 21.24
C MET A 158 -12.29 -0.49 21.23
N TYR A 159 -11.91 -1.06 22.37
CA TYR A 159 -10.62 -1.72 22.55
C TYR A 159 -10.71 -3.22 22.24
N PHE A 160 -9.92 -3.69 21.28
CA PHE A 160 -9.73 -5.11 20.98
C PHE A 160 -8.39 -5.56 21.56
N GLU A 161 -8.44 -6.23 22.71
CA GLU A 161 -7.25 -6.81 23.35
C GLU A 161 -6.65 -7.94 22.49
N SER A 162 -5.40 -8.33 22.77
CA SER A 162 -4.82 -9.51 22.13
C SER A 162 -5.72 -10.74 22.26
N GLY A 163 -5.95 -11.46 21.15
CA GLY A 163 -6.90 -12.58 21.10
C GLY A 163 -7.69 -12.61 19.80
N ILE A 164 -8.53 -13.64 19.64
CA ILE A 164 -9.43 -13.77 18.49
C ILE A 164 -10.77 -13.12 18.83
N HIS A 165 -11.27 -12.26 17.94
CA HIS A 165 -12.53 -11.55 18.08
C HIS A 165 -13.43 -11.84 16.89
N GLU A 166 -14.67 -12.23 17.18
CA GLU A 166 -15.69 -12.52 16.16
C GLU A 166 -16.89 -11.56 16.34
N PRO A 167 -17.48 -11.06 15.25
CA PRO A 167 -18.66 -10.22 15.35
C PRO A 167 -19.86 -11.04 15.83
N THR A 168 -20.64 -10.46 16.74
CA THR A 168 -21.86 -11.10 17.26
C THR A 168 -23.10 -10.83 16.38
N ASP A 169 -23.02 -9.86 15.47
CA ASP A 169 -24.08 -9.55 14.51
C ASP A 169 -24.10 -10.58 13.37
N ALA A 170 -25.03 -11.53 13.46
CA ALA A 170 -25.20 -12.57 12.45
C ALA A 170 -25.65 -12.05 11.07
N ALA A 171 -26.23 -10.84 11.00
CA ALA A 171 -26.73 -10.27 9.75
C ALA A 171 -25.64 -9.53 8.98
N SER A 172 -24.90 -8.63 9.65
CA SER A 172 -23.81 -7.88 8.99
C SER A 172 -22.48 -8.63 8.94
N LYS A 173 -22.29 -9.63 9.82
CA LYS A 173 -21.04 -10.35 10.06
C LYS A 173 -19.83 -9.41 10.20
N GLY A 174 -20.05 -8.24 10.80
CA GLY A 174 -19.04 -7.21 10.99
C GLY A 174 -19.20 -6.45 12.30
N PHE A 175 -18.18 -5.68 12.66
CA PHE A 175 -18.16 -4.81 13.81
C PHE A 175 -18.62 -3.41 13.37
N ARG A 176 -19.81 -3.01 13.80
CA ARG A 176 -20.37 -1.67 13.53
C ARG A 176 -19.67 -0.64 14.42
N ILE A 177 -19.10 0.40 13.81
CA ILE A 177 -18.37 1.43 14.52
C ILE A 177 -19.23 2.71 14.61
N PRO A 178 -19.59 3.19 15.81
CA PRO A 178 -20.35 4.42 15.98
C PRO A 178 -19.50 5.67 15.71
N SER A 179 -20.15 6.80 15.43
CA SER A 179 -19.48 8.11 15.37
C SER A 179 -18.73 8.44 16.66
N ASN A 180 -17.68 9.26 16.54
CA ASN A 180 -16.84 9.73 17.64
C ASN A 180 -16.13 8.61 18.41
N THR A 181 -15.84 7.49 17.73
CA THR A 181 -15.23 6.30 18.32
C THR A 181 -13.77 6.15 17.92
N THR A 182 -12.92 5.81 18.88
CA THR A 182 -11.58 5.28 18.61
C THR A 182 -11.61 3.76 18.77
N VAL A 183 -11.48 3.04 17.65
CA VAL A 183 -11.19 1.61 17.62
C VAL A 183 -9.69 1.43 17.82
N TYR A 184 -9.28 0.61 18.78
CA TYR A 184 -7.88 0.26 18.99
C TYR A 184 -7.69 -1.26 18.89
N LEU A 185 -6.84 -1.69 17.97
CA LEU A 185 -6.45 -3.08 17.75
C LEU A 185 -5.08 -3.33 18.38
N GLU A 186 -5.05 -3.91 19.57
CA GLU A 186 -3.80 -4.24 20.24
C GLU A 186 -2.96 -5.21 19.39
N GLY A 187 -1.63 -5.12 19.52
CA GLY A 187 -0.73 -6.10 18.90
C GLY A 187 -1.11 -7.53 19.30
N GLY A 188 -1.41 -8.36 18.31
CA GLY A 188 -1.88 -9.74 18.54
C GLY A 188 -3.40 -9.90 18.62
N ALA A 189 -4.18 -8.82 18.49
CA ALA A 189 -5.62 -8.91 18.22
C ALA A 189 -5.86 -9.42 16.79
N VAL A 190 -6.79 -10.36 16.64
CA VAL A 190 -7.16 -11.00 15.37
C VAL A 190 -8.67 -10.92 15.20
N LEU A 191 -9.14 -10.06 14.31
CA LEU A 191 -10.57 -9.89 14.01
C LEU A 191 -10.99 -10.80 12.86
N LYS A 192 -12.06 -11.56 13.07
CA LYS A 192 -12.71 -12.44 12.08
C LYS A 192 -13.98 -11.79 11.52
N GLY A 193 -13.85 -10.56 11.04
CA GLY A 193 -14.96 -9.79 10.48
C GLY A 193 -14.53 -8.39 10.05
N ARG A 194 -15.36 -7.75 9.21
CA ARG A 194 -15.09 -6.39 8.72
C ARG A 194 -15.37 -5.34 9.79
N LEU A 195 -14.69 -4.21 9.73
CA LEU A 195 -15.09 -2.99 10.44
C LEU A 195 -16.03 -2.18 9.53
N LEU A 196 -17.21 -1.81 10.04
CA LEU A 196 -18.26 -1.15 9.26
C LEU A 196 -18.51 0.27 9.79
N CYS A 197 -18.17 1.27 8.98
CA CYS A 197 -18.45 2.69 9.19
C CYS A 197 -19.49 3.13 8.15
N ASP A 198 -20.76 3.23 8.55
CA ASP A 198 -21.86 3.58 7.65
C ASP A 198 -22.68 4.74 8.24
N HIS A 199 -22.75 5.87 7.54
CA HIS A 199 -23.41 7.10 7.99
C HIS A 199 -22.87 7.63 9.34
N VAL A 200 -21.54 7.62 9.50
CA VAL A 200 -20.86 7.99 10.76
C VAL A 200 -19.77 9.02 10.54
N GLU A 201 -19.29 9.62 11.63
CA GLU A 201 -18.24 10.62 11.58
C GLU A 201 -17.25 10.56 12.73
N ASN A 202 -16.05 11.08 12.51
CA ASN A 202 -14.99 11.27 13.52
C ASN A 202 -14.55 9.94 14.15
N ILE A 203 -14.14 8.99 13.31
CA ILE A 203 -13.67 7.67 13.75
C ILE A 203 -12.17 7.57 13.58
N LYS A 204 -11.52 6.91 14.53
CA LYS A 204 -10.12 6.48 14.42
C LYS A 204 -10.05 4.96 14.56
N ILE A 205 -9.31 4.30 13.68
CA ILE A 205 -9.03 2.85 13.72
C ILE A 205 -7.52 2.71 13.79
N LEU A 206 -7.02 2.43 14.99
CA LEU A 206 -5.59 2.49 15.32
C LEU A 206 -5.08 1.12 15.74
N GLY A 207 -3.77 0.91 15.65
CA GLY A 207 -3.10 -0.24 16.26
C GLY A 207 -2.58 -1.26 15.26
N HIS A 208 -1.80 -2.22 15.77
CA HIS A 208 -1.07 -3.21 14.97
C HIS A 208 -1.69 -4.62 15.02
N GLY A 209 -2.94 -4.73 15.48
CA GLY A 209 -3.75 -5.93 15.29
C GLY A 209 -4.10 -6.19 13.83
N MET A 210 -4.70 -7.35 13.56
CA MET A 210 -5.00 -7.80 12.20
C MET A 210 -6.47 -8.16 12.01
N LEU A 211 -6.98 -7.93 10.79
CA LEU A 211 -8.21 -8.53 10.30
C LEU A 211 -7.83 -9.73 9.45
N LEU A 212 -8.31 -10.92 9.79
CA LEU A 212 -7.90 -12.17 9.15
C LEU A 212 -9.07 -12.82 8.41
N GLU A 213 -8.97 -12.82 7.09
CA GLU A 213 -9.94 -13.37 6.13
C GLU A 213 -11.37 -12.82 6.29
N PRO A 214 -11.57 -11.50 6.45
CA PRO A 214 -12.90 -10.96 6.48
C PRO A 214 -13.53 -10.97 5.08
N GLU A 215 -14.83 -10.75 4.96
CA GLU A 215 -15.47 -10.52 3.65
C GLU A 215 -14.86 -9.28 2.96
N GLN A 216 -14.69 -8.21 3.72
CA GLN A 216 -13.99 -6.96 3.38
C GLN A 216 -13.21 -6.53 4.63
N GLY A 217 -12.12 -5.78 4.52
CA GLY A 217 -11.41 -5.29 5.69
C GLY A 217 -12.18 -4.18 6.42
N ILE A 218 -12.12 -2.96 5.88
CA ILE A 218 -12.81 -1.79 6.45
C ILE A 218 -13.74 -1.20 5.39
N ALA A 219 -15.03 -1.14 5.69
CA ALA A 219 -16.05 -0.59 4.81
C ALA A 219 -16.49 0.79 5.33
N ILE A 220 -16.32 1.82 4.52
CA ILE A 220 -16.64 3.21 4.82
C ILE A 220 -17.71 3.67 3.82
N SER A 221 -18.88 4.07 4.28
CA SER A 221 -19.97 4.52 3.42
C SER A 221 -20.67 5.72 4.02
N TYR A 222 -20.94 6.74 3.21
CA TYR A 222 -21.65 7.96 3.61
C TYR A 222 -21.10 8.62 4.88
N SER A 223 -19.78 8.55 5.07
CA SER A 223 -19.13 8.87 6.34
C SER A 223 -18.13 10.01 6.20
N LYS A 224 -17.74 10.61 7.33
CA LYS A 224 -16.84 11.77 7.37
C LYS A 224 -15.73 11.63 8.39
N ASN A 225 -14.53 12.13 8.08
CA ASN A 225 -13.41 12.19 9.03
C ASN A 225 -13.07 10.82 9.64
N ILE A 226 -12.59 9.90 8.80
CA ILE A 226 -12.19 8.55 9.20
C ILE A 226 -10.67 8.43 9.10
N GLU A 227 -10.02 8.10 10.21
CA GLU A 227 -8.58 7.84 10.26
C GLU A 227 -8.33 6.35 10.50
N ILE A 228 -7.47 5.74 9.68
CA ILE A 228 -6.99 4.36 9.83
C ILE A 228 -5.46 4.44 9.92
N ASP A 229 -4.87 3.89 10.98
CA ASP A 229 -3.42 3.90 11.19
C ASP A 229 -2.92 2.58 11.81
N GLY A 230 -2.24 1.76 11.00
CA GLY A 230 -1.50 0.60 11.48
C GLY A 230 -2.04 -0.80 11.14
N PRO A 231 -3.35 -1.08 11.00
CA PRO A 231 -3.83 -2.46 10.88
C PRO A 231 -3.24 -3.25 9.71
N THR A 232 -3.11 -4.56 9.91
CA THR A 232 -2.78 -5.52 8.85
C THR A 232 -4.05 -6.25 8.43
N ILE A 233 -4.39 -6.26 7.15
CA ILE A 233 -5.58 -6.92 6.63
C ILE A 233 -5.14 -8.08 5.74
N VAL A 234 -5.36 -9.30 6.23
CA VAL A 234 -4.86 -10.52 5.59
C VAL A 234 -6.01 -11.23 4.89
N ASN A 235 -5.86 -11.36 3.58
CA ASN A 235 -6.67 -12.18 2.68
C ASN A 235 -8.19 -11.92 2.77
N PRO A 236 -8.65 -10.65 2.66
CA PRO A 236 -10.07 -10.38 2.54
C PRO A 236 -10.64 -11.06 1.29
N ARG A 237 -11.93 -11.38 1.30
CA ARG A 237 -12.60 -11.92 0.10
C ARG A 237 -12.72 -10.88 -1.00
N TYR A 238 -13.00 -9.63 -0.62
CA TYR A 238 -13.12 -8.49 -1.52
C TYR A 238 -12.11 -7.40 -1.10
N TYR A 239 -12.59 -6.17 -0.89
CA TYR A 239 -11.77 -4.99 -0.61
C TYR A 239 -11.03 -5.07 0.72
N THR A 240 -9.77 -4.63 0.72
CA THR A 240 -9.03 -4.30 1.95
C THR A 240 -9.66 -3.09 2.63
N VAL A 241 -9.82 -1.98 1.92
CA VAL A 241 -10.63 -0.85 2.38
C VAL A 241 -11.52 -0.40 1.23
N SER A 242 -12.80 -0.17 1.50
CA SER A 242 -13.72 0.44 0.56
C SER A 242 -14.28 1.74 1.11
N GLY A 243 -14.41 2.76 0.24
CA GLY A 243 -15.05 4.02 0.55
C GLY A 243 -16.13 4.34 -0.47
N GLY A 244 -17.32 4.72 -0.01
CA GLY A 244 -18.42 5.16 -0.86
C GLY A 244 -19.03 6.47 -0.38
N GLN A 245 -19.12 7.48 -1.26
CA GLN A 245 -19.69 8.81 -0.95
C GLN A 245 -19.24 9.36 0.40
N SER A 246 -17.93 9.33 0.66
CA SER A 246 -17.35 9.69 1.95
C SER A 246 -16.30 10.79 1.79
N GLU A 247 -16.10 11.57 2.85
CA GLU A 247 -15.26 12.78 2.84
C GLU A 247 -14.24 12.72 4.00
N GLY A 248 -12.98 13.07 3.74
CA GLY A 248 -11.97 13.12 4.80
C GLY A 248 -11.57 11.74 5.30
N ILE A 249 -11.02 10.90 4.40
CA ILE A 249 -10.48 9.58 4.75
C ILE A 249 -8.95 9.66 4.79
N THR A 250 -8.35 9.27 5.91
CA THR A 250 -6.90 9.17 6.06
C THR A 250 -6.51 7.73 6.37
N ILE A 251 -5.62 7.15 5.58
CA ILE A 251 -5.08 5.79 5.77
C ILE A 251 -3.57 5.88 5.88
N LYS A 252 -3.02 5.36 6.97
CA LYS A 252 -1.60 5.34 7.28
C LYS A 252 -1.15 3.95 7.68
N ASN A 253 0.10 3.60 7.36
CA ASN A 253 0.76 2.41 7.89
C ASN A 253 -0.07 1.10 7.75
N LEU A 254 -0.84 0.99 6.67
CA LEU A 254 -1.71 -0.15 6.43
C LEU A 254 -0.98 -1.19 5.58
N LYS A 255 -1.20 -2.47 5.89
CA LYS A 255 -0.61 -3.59 5.15
C LYS A 255 -1.69 -4.55 4.69
N SER A 256 -1.56 -5.07 3.48
CA SER A 256 -2.58 -5.92 2.88
C SER A 256 -2.02 -7.05 2.03
N PHE A 257 -2.70 -8.20 2.09
CA PHE A 257 -2.51 -9.33 1.19
C PHE A 257 -3.84 -9.82 0.64
N SER A 258 -3.92 -10.17 -0.65
CA SER A 258 -5.05 -10.91 -1.21
C SER A 258 -4.60 -11.92 -2.27
N TYR A 259 -5.50 -12.83 -2.64
CA TYR A 259 -5.20 -13.97 -3.54
C TYR A 259 -6.43 -14.49 -4.30
N GLN A 260 -7.55 -13.76 -4.26
CA GLN A 260 -8.80 -14.18 -4.91
C GLN A 260 -9.23 -13.09 -5.89
N GLY A 261 -10.05 -13.44 -6.87
CA GLY A 261 -10.55 -12.46 -7.83
C GLY A 261 -11.50 -11.46 -7.17
N TRP A 262 -11.41 -10.18 -7.57
CA TRP A 262 -12.09 -9.05 -6.95
C TRP A 262 -11.64 -8.76 -5.52
N SER A 263 -10.41 -9.12 -5.17
CA SER A 263 -9.82 -8.83 -3.86
C SER A 263 -8.90 -7.61 -3.91
N ASP A 264 -9.47 -6.48 -4.30
CA ASP A 264 -8.80 -5.19 -4.44
C ASP A 264 -8.24 -4.71 -3.10
N GLY A 265 -7.25 -3.83 -3.16
CA GLY A 265 -6.73 -3.12 -2.01
C GLY A 265 -7.69 -2.02 -1.57
N LEU A 266 -7.41 -0.79 -2.02
CA LEU A 266 -8.12 0.41 -1.59
C LEU A 266 -9.02 0.91 -2.72
N ASP A 267 -10.33 0.73 -2.57
CA ASP A 267 -11.32 1.07 -3.59
C ASP A 267 -12.23 2.22 -3.14
N PHE A 268 -12.25 3.34 -3.87
CA PHE A 268 -12.98 4.54 -3.49
C PHE A 268 -13.94 5.00 -4.58
N MET A 269 -15.22 5.13 -4.23
CA MET A 269 -16.33 5.47 -5.10
C MET A 269 -16.95 6.78 -4.65
N SER A 270 -16.87 7.82 -5.48
CA SER A 270 -17.41 9.15 -5.16
C SER A 270 -16.90 9.74 -3.83
N CYS A 271 -15.63 9.49 -3.49
CA CYS A 271 -15.01 10.01 -2.26
C CYS A 271 -14.22 11.31 -2.51
N SER A 272 -14.16 12.16 -1.50
CA SER A 272 -13.34 13.38 -1.53
C SER A 272 -12.42 13.53 -0.33
N ASP A 273 -11.31 14.23 -0.52
CA ASP A 273 -10.33 14.54 0.52
C ASP A 273 -9.77 13.26 1.16
N VAL A 274 -9.13 12.45 0.32
CA VAL A 274 -8.55 11.16 0.70
C VAL A 274 -7.03 11.27 0.75
N LEU A 275 -6.44 10.87 1.88
CA LEU A 275 -4.99 10.76 2.07
C LEU A 275 -4.63 9.30 2.36
N ILE A 276 -3.78 8.72 1.52
CA ILE A 276 -3.19 7.40 1.71
C ILE A 276 -1.69 7.61 1.83
N ASP A 277 -1.09 7.17 2.93
CA ASP A 277 0.33 7.37 3.21
C ASP A 277 0.97 6.13 3.82
N ASP A 278 2.14 5.73 3.32
CA ASP A 278 2.93 4.64 3.87
C ASP A 278 2.17 3.29 3.94
N VAL A 279 1.51 2.88 2.85
CA VAL A 279 0.86 1.56 2.75
C VAL A 279 1.72 0.52 2.02
N PHE A 280 1.51 -0.76 2.34
CA PHE A 280 2.03 -1.88 1.56
C PHE A 280 0.86 -2.75 1.09
N LEU A 281 0.65 -2.84 -0.21
CA LEU A 281 -0.47 -3.55 -0.82
C LEU A 281 0.07 -4.62 -1.77
N ARG A 282 -0.14 -5.90 -1.43
CA ARG A 282 0.04 -7.01 -2.36
C ARG A 282 -1.31 -7.65 -2.63
N ASN A 283 -1.88 -7.39 -3.79
CA ASN A 283 -3.27 -7.71 -4.07
C ASN A 283 -3.42 -8.44 -5.40
N SER A 284 -4.42 -9.32 -5.47
CA SER A 284 -4.82 -10.02 -6.70
C SER A 284 -6.08 -9.41 -7.32
N ASP A 285 -6.07 -8.09 -7.38
CA ASP A 285 -6.90 -7.19 -8.18
C ASP A 285 -6.28 -5.78 -7.99
N ASP A 286 -7.01 -4.72 -8.33
CA ASP A 286 -6.54 -3.34 -8.18
C ASP A 286 -5.95 -3.06 -6.79
N CYS A 287 -4.68 -2.63 -6.69
CA CYS A 287 -4.14 -2.19 -5.39
C CYS A 287 -4.81 -0.88 -4.95
N ILE A 288 -4.98 0.07 -5.87
CA ILE A 288 -5.69 1.32 -5.65
C ILE A 288 -6.64 1.58 -6.82
N ALA A 289 -7.92 1.74 -6.51
CA ALA A 289 -8.98 2.03 -7.46
C ALA A 289 -9.74 3.31 -7.04
N LEU A 290 -9.83 4.27 -7.98
CA LEU A 290 -10.55 5.52 -7.80
C LEU A 290 -11.65 5.66 -8.84
N TYR A 291 -12.89 5.64 -8.38
CA TYR A 291 -14.10 5.67 -9.19
C TYR A 291 -14.97 6.89 -8.81
N THR A 292 -15.79 7.36 -9.75
CA THR A 292 -16.91 8.25 -9.44
C THR A 292 -18.09 7.36 -9.02
N HIS A 293 -19.20 7.39 -9.75
CA HIS A 293 -20.36 6.59 -9.46
C HIS A 293 -20.14 5.09 -9.63
N ARG A 294 -20.53 4.34 -8.60
CA ARG A 294 -20.72 2.90 -8.65
C ARG A 294 -21.86 2.52 -7.71
N TRP A 295 -22.77 1.69 -8.19
CA TRP A 295 -23.94 1.23 -7.43
C TRP A 295 -24.78 2.39 -6.87
N ASP A 296 -24.82 2.53 -5.55
CA ASP A 296 -25.59 3.55 -4.84
C ASP A 296 -24.74 4.76 -4.42
N PHE A 297 -23.47 4.81 -4.84
CA PHE A 297 -22.56 5.92 -4.60
C PHE A 297 -22.55 6.87 -5.79
N TYR A 298 -22.83 8.16 -5.57
CA TYR A 298 -22.96 9.19 -6.59
C TYR A 298 -22.04 10.38 -6.35
N GLY A 299 -21.50 10.95 -7.43
CA GLY A 299 -20.69 12.16 -7.39
C GLY A 299 -19.22 11.96 -7.75
N ASP A 300 -18.50 13.07 -7.69
CA ASP A 300 -17.10 13.17 -8.09
C ASP A 300 -16.15 12.40 -7.16
N CYS A 301 -14.97 12.05 -7.69
CA CYS A 301 -13.83 11.66 -6.88
C CYS A 301 -12.77 12.77 -6.95
N ARG A 302 -12.48 13.44 -5.83
CA ARG A 302 -11.62 14.64 -5.85
C ARG A 302 -10.69 14.76 -4.66
N ASN A 303 -9.57 15.44 -4.87
CA ASN A 303 -8.58 15.75 -3.82
C ASN A 303 -8.04 14.46 -3.17
N VAL A 304 -7.45 13.58 -3.98
CA VAL A 304 -6.87 12.32 -3.51
C VAL A 304 -5.35 12.39 -3.56
N GLN A 305 -4.70 12.00 -2.48
CA GLN A 305 -3.25 11.92 -2.39
C GLN A 305 -2.83 10.52 -1.93
N VAL A 306 -1.93 9.90 -2.69
CA VAL A 306 -1.30 8.61 -2.37
C VAL A 306 0.20 8.82 -2.28
N LEU A 307 0.76 8.61 -1.09
CA LEU A 307 2.12 9.00 -0.73
C LEU A 307 2.91 7.81 -0.17
N ASN A 308 4.22 7.77 -0.43
CA ASN A 308 5.20 6.94 0.29
C ASN A 308 4.86 5.42 0.33
N SER A 309 4.20 4.90 -0.71
CA SER A 309 3.56 3.58 -0.67
C SER A 309 4.27 2.54 -1.53
N THR A 310 4.06 1.27 -1.20
CA THR A 310 4.57 0.13 -1.95
C THR A 310 3.40 -0.71 -2.46
N LEU A 311 3.36 -0.94 -3.77
CA LEU A 311 2.29 -1.65 -4.46
C LEU A 311 2.85 -2.89 -5.17
N TRP A 312 2.11 -3.98 -5.13
CA TRP A 312 2.41 -5.24 -5.79
C TRP A 312 1.08 -5.80 -6.29
N ALA A 313 0.79 -5.57 -7.56
CA ALA A 313 -0.39 -6.13 -8.19
C ALA A 313 -0.01 -7.51 -8.72
N ASP A 314 -0.46 -8.56 -8.03
CA ASP A 314 -0.35 -9.92 -8.57
C ASP A 314 -1.28 -10.08 -9.78
N ILE A 315 -2.40 -9.33 -9.85
CA ILE A 315 -3.35 -9.25 -10.99
C ILE A 315 -3.92 -7.81 -11.09
N ALA A 316 -4.45 -7.42 -12.26
CA ALA A 316 -5.11 -6.15 -12.56
C ALA A 316 -4.16 -4.95 -12.51
N HIS A 317 -4.39 -3.96 -11.64
CA HIS A 317 -3.63 -2.71 -11.68
C HIS A 317 -2.98 -2.36 -10.33
N PRO A 318 -1.72 -1.92 -10.31
CA PRO A 318 -1.19 -1.16 -9.19
C PRO A 318 -2.02 0.12 -8.93
N ILE A 319 -2.36 0.87 -9.98
CA ILE A 319 -3.16 2.09 -9.88
C ILE A 319 -4.19 2.13 -11.01
N ASN A 320 -5.49 2.21 -10.65
CA ASN A 320 -6.61 2.37 -11.56
C ASN A 320 -7.45 3.61 -11.22
N ILE A 321 -7.74 4.42 -12.24
CA ILE A 321 -8.57 5.63 -12.12
C ILE A 321 -9.64 5.59 -13.22
N GLY A 322 -10.91 5.71 -12.82
CA GLY A 322 -12.05 5.77 -13.72
C GLY A 322 -12.88 4.50 -13.71
N THR A 323 -12.97 3.81 -14.83
CA THR A 323 -13.84 2.65 -15.12
C THR A 323 -15.32 2.94 -14.91
N HIS A 324 -15.78 3.10 -13.68
CA HIS A 324 -17.19 3.27 -13.31
C HIS A 324 -17.56 4.73 -13.12
N GLY A 325 -18.73 5.12 -13.64
CA GLY A 325 -19.30 6.46 -13.55
C GLY A 325 -20.79 6.48 -13.88
N ASN A 326 -21.37 7.67 -14.04
CA ASN A 326 -22.81 7.83 -14.20
C ASN A 326 -23.21 8.38 -15.58
N THR A 327 -23.73 7.52 -16.46
CA THR A 327 -24.23 7.97 -17.78
C THR A 327 -25.53 8.76 -17.71
N LYS A 328 -26.31 8.67 -16.62
CA LYS A 328 -27.61 9.35 -16.50
C LYS A 328 -27.45 10.86 -16.30
N THR A 329 -26.51 11.28 -15.45
CA THR A 329 -26.20 12.70 -15.23
C THR A 329 -25.04 13.15 -16.13
N GLY A 330 -24.00 12.32 -16.26
CA GLY A 330 -22.87 12.51 -17.16
C GLY A 330 -21.97 13.71 -16.82
N ASP A 331 -22.05 14.23 -15.61
CA ASP A 331 -21.34 15.43 -15.16
C ASP A 331 -20.17 15.14 -14.22
N GLU A 332 -20.03 13.91 -13.72
CA GLU A 332 -19.05 13.51 -12.71
C GLU A 332 -17.59 13.52 -13.20
N VAL A 333 -16.68 13.93 -12.32
CA VAL A 333 -15.25 14.11 -12.58
C VAL A 333 -14.35 13.35 -11.61
N LEU A 334 -13.18 12.94 -12.09
CA LEU A 334 -12.02 12.54 -11.28
C LEU A 334 -10.97 13.64 -11.38
N GLU A 335 -10.71 14.37 -10.30
CA GLU A 335 -9.80 15.53 -10.37
C GLU A 335 -8.98 15.84 -9.11
N HIS A 336 -7.85 16.51 -9.32
CA HIS A 336 -6.90 16.88 -8.25
C HIS A 336 -6.39 15.64 -7.51
N ILE A 337 -5.75 14.75 -8.28
CA ILE A 337 -5.24 13.48 -7.77
C ILE A 337 -3.71 13.47 -7.89
N LEU A 338 -3.03 13.09 -6.82
CA LEU A 338 -1.58 12.97 -6.75
C LEU A 338 -1.17 11.58 -6.28
N PHE A 339 -0.36 10.91 -7.08
CA PHE A 339 0.40 9.72 -6.69
C PHE A 339 1.87 10.12 -6.59
N LYS A 340 2.46 10.02 -5.41
CA LYS A 340 3.83 10.48 -5.17
C LYS A 340 4.66 9.53 -4.33
N ASN A 341 5.91 9.33 -4.74
CA ASN A 341 6.88 8.51 -4.04
C ASN A 341 6.38 7.07 -3.84
N ILE A 342 6.14 6.36 -4.94
CA ILE A 342 5.58 5.01 -4.93
C ILE A 342 6.58 4.01 -5.52
N ASP A 343 6.75 2.88 -4.85
CA ASP A 343 7.43 1.70 -5.39
C ASP A 343 6.38 0.70 -5.88
N ILE A 344 6.36 0.40 -7.18
CA ILE A 344 5.60 -0.71 -7.74
C ILE A 344 6.57 -1.88 -7.88
N LEU A 345 6.40 -2.89 -7.05
CA LEU A 345 7.29 -4.04 -6.99
C LEU A 345 7.01 -5.01 -8.14
N GLU A 346 5.74 -5.23 -8.42
CA GLU A 346 5.31 -6.19 -9.42
C GLU A 346 4.01 -5.75 -10.07
N HIS A 347 3.87 -6.19 -11.31
CA HIS A 347 2.65 -6.15 -12.06
C HIS A 347 2.62 -7.34 -13.03
N ASP A 348 1.52 -8.09 -13.00
CA ASP A 348 1.27 -9.25 -13.85
C ASP A 348 -0.21 -9.25 -14.26
N GLU A 349 -0.52 -9.03 -15.53
CA GLU A 349 -1.89 -9.00 -16.03
C GLU A 349 -1.96 -9.48 -17.49
N ASP A 350 -2.72 -10.54 -17.74
CA ASP A 350 -2.83 -11.18 -19.06
C ASP A 350 -3.84 -10.49 -19.98
N ASP A 351 -4.85 -9.79 -19.43
CA ASP A 351 -5.86 -9.09 -20.21
C ASP A 351 -5.37 -7.69 -20.58
N ARG A 352 -5.15 -7.50 -21.89
CA ARG A 352 -4.66 -6.24 -22.47
C ARG A 352 -5.46 -5.01 -22.08
N ASP A 353 -6.76 -5.13 -21.81
CA ASP A 353 -7.59 -4.00 -21.39
C ASP A 353 -7.30 -3.54 -19.95
N TYR A 354 -6.59 -4.34 -19.14
CA TYR A 354 -6.28 -4.07 -17.73
C TYR A 354 -4.76 -4.02 -17.42
N GLN A 355 -3.91 -4.00 -18.44
CA GLN A 355 -2.46 -4.12 -18.29
C GLN A 355 -1.73 -2.87 -17.75
N GLY A 356 -2.36 -1.82 -17.22
CA GLY A 356 -1.62 -0.60 -16.88
C GLY A 356 -1.14 -0.50 -15.44
N CYS A 357 0.17 -0.31 -15.23
CA CYS A 357 0.74 0.07 -13.93
C CYS A 357 0.16 1.39 -13.40
N MET A 358 0.10 2.41 -14.27
CA MET A 358 -0.53 3.70 -14.02
C MET A 358 -1.67 3.89 -15.01
N THR A 359 -2.88 3.55 -14.57
CA THR A 359 -4.06 3.50 -15.43
C THR A 359 -5.02 4.66 -15.20
N ILE A 360 -5.47 5.26 -16.29
CA ILE A 360 -6.63 6.15 -16.33
C ILE A 360 -7.54 5.66 -17.47
N ASN A 361 -8.57 4.89 -17.12
CA ASN A 361 -9.48 4.31 -18.10
C ASN A 361 -10.88 4.83 -17.84
N VAL A 362 -11.29 5.93 -18.47
CA VAL A 362 -12.59 6.54 -18.19
C VAL A 362 -13.71 5.94 -19.06
N GLY A 363 -14.70 5.34 -18.40
CA GLY A 363 -16.00 4.94 -18.95
C GLY A 363 -17.14 5.79 -18.36
N ASP A 364 -18.37 5.47 -18.74
CA ASP A 364 -19.61 6.00 -18.15
C ASP A 364 -19.67 7.53 -18.00
N HIS A 365 -19.32 8.26 -19.06
CA HIS A 365 -19.27 9.72 -19.07
C HIS A 365 -18.33 10.36 -18.03
N ASN A 366 -17.39 9.61 -17.45
CA ASN A 366 -16.37 10.20 -16.59
C ASN A 366 -15.43 11.13 -17.34
N LEU A 367 -15.02 12.20 -16.67
CA LEU A 367 -13.92 13.06 -17.10
C LEU A 367 -12.81 13.01 -16.05
N ALA A 368 -11.64 12.52 -16.44
CA ALA A 368 -10.45 12.58 -15.59
C ALA A 368 -9.61 13.81 -15.96
N ARG A 369 -9.24 14.62 -14.97
CA ARG A 369 -8.36 15.78 -15.20
C ARG A 369 -7.50 16.19 -14.01
N ASN A 370 -6.42 16.92 -14.25
CA ASN A 370 -5.53 17.43 -13.20
C ASN A 370 -5.00 16.29 -12.30
N ILE A 371 -4.34 15.31 -12.91
CA ILE A 371 -3.79 14.14 -12.23
C ILE A 371 -2.27 14.11 -12.42
N THR A 372 -1.54 13.86 -11.33
CA THR A 372 -0.07 13.81 -11.34
C THR A 372 0.42 12.51 -10.75
N PHE A 373 1.32 11.85 -11.47
CA PHE A 373 2.15 10.75 -11.02
C PHE A 373 3.59 11.27 -10.91
N GLU A 374 4.16 11.24 -9.71
CA GLU A 374 5.48 11.82 -9.42
C GLU A 374 6.34 10.87 -8.60
N ASP A 375 7.62 10.72 -8.97
CA ASP A 375 8.58 9.91 -8.21
C ASP A 375 8.13 8.44 -8.06
N ILE A 376 7.74 7.78 -9.15
CA ILE A 376 7.28 6.37 -9.15
C ILE A 376 8.36 5.46 -9.73
N ARG A 377 8.62 4.35 -9.05
CA ARG A 377 9.66 3.38 -9.40
C ARG A 377 9.01 2.02 -9.61
N VAL A 378 8.98 1.56 -10.86
CA VAL A 378 8.43 0.25 -11.24
C VAL A 378 9.58 -0.72 -11.41
N GLU A 379 9.76 -1.59 -10.43
CA GLU A 379 10.93 -2.45 -10.39
C GLU A 379 10.85 -3.61 -11.38
N ASN A 380 9.68 -4.21 -11.53
CA ASN A 380 9.46 -5.26 -12.52
C ASN A 380 8.00 -5.32 -12.98
N ILE A 381 7.82 -5.74 -14.22
CA ILE A 381 6.56 -6.08 -14.86
C ILE A 381 6.78 -7.46 -15.50
N GLN A 382 5.94 -8.44 -15.20
CA GLN A 382 5.97 -9.76 -15.83
C GLN A 382 5.21 -9.71 -17.15
N GLU A 383 3.92 -9.38 -17.07
CA GLU A 383 3.07 -9.00 -18.18
C GLU A 383 2.33 -7.69 -17.86
N GLY A 384 2.46 -6.67 -18.72
CA GLY A 384 1.86 -5.38 -18.45
C GLY A 384 2.43 -4.21 -19.25
N GLN A 385 1.87 -3.04 -19.03
CA GLN A 385 2.13 -1.75 -19.64
C GLN A 385 2.45 -0.73 -18.55
N LEU A 386 3.38 0.17 -18.82
CA LEU A 386 3.73 1.20 -17.83
C LEU A 386 2.63 2.26 -17.70
N PHE A 387 2.14 2.78 -18.82
CA PHE A 387 1.08 3.78 -18.88
C PHE A 387 -0.11 3.26 -19.68
N HIS A 388 -1.32 3.41 -19.15
CA HIS A 388 -2.55 3.05 -19.87
C HIS A 388 -3.59 4.15 -19.70
N LEU A 389 -3.81 4.94 -20.76
CA LEU A 389 -4.76 6.05 -20.75
C LEU A 389 -5.79 5.84 -21.86
N ARG A 390 -7.02 5.51 -21.49
CA ARG A 390 -8.08 5.22 -22.46
C ARG A 390 -9.39 5.90 -22.13
N VAL A 391 -9.98 6.56 -23.12
CA VAL A 391 -11.42 6.83 -23.10
C VAL A 391 -12.10 5.61 -23.67
N MET A 392 -12.66 4.78 -22.81
CA MET A 392 -13.17 3.46 -23.20
C MET A 392 -14.68 3.39 -23.14
N TYR A 393 -15.24 2.48 -23.93
CA TYR A 393 -16.56 1.90 -23.71
C TYR A 393 -16.39 0.39 -23.63
N ASN A 394 -16.32 -0.13 -22.41
CA ASN A 394 -16.27 -1.57 -22.15
C ASN A 394 -17.66 -2.03 -21.69
N PRO A 395 -18.47 -2.68 -22.54
CA PRO A 395 -19.84 -3.08 -22.18
C PRO A 395 -19.95 -4.04 -20.98
N LYS A 396 -18.82 -4.65 -20.54
CA LYS A 396 -18.77 -5.45 -19.31
C LYS A 396 -19.00 -4.60 -18.06
N TYR A 397 -18.50 -3.36 -18.07
CA TYR A 397 -18.46 -2.47 -16.91
C TYR A 397 -19.15 -1.14 -17.14
N ASN A 398 -19.42 -0.78 -18.40
CA ASN A 398 -19.92 0.52 -18.79
C ASN A 398 -21.24 0.44 -19.55
N THR A 399 -22.04 1.47 -19.30
CA THR A 399 -23.26 1.83 -20.01
C THR A 399 -23.02 2.90 -21.09
N GLY A 400 -21.86 3.55 -21.10
CA GLY A 400 -21.44 4.48 -22.16
C GLY A 400 -19.94 4.80 -22.13
N PRO A 401 -19.40 5.47 -23.18
CA PRO A 401 -18.00 5.89 -23.21
C PRO A 401 -17.71 7.01 -22.22
N GLY A 402 -16.47 7.14 -21.74
CA GLY A 402 -16.03 8.32 -20.97
C GLY A 402 -16.13 9.64 -21.75
N ARG A 403 -16.05 10.78 -21.05
CA ARG A 403 -16.03 12.12 -21.66
C ARG A 403 -14.64 12.55 -22.09
N GLY A 404 -13.58 12.09 -21.44
CA GLY A 404 -12.22 12.43 -21.81
C GLY A 404 -11.21 12.30 -20.68
N ILE A 405 -9.94 12.39 -21.05
CA ILE A 405 -8.80 12.44 -20.12
C ILE A 405 -7.99 13.67 -20.49
N LYS A 406 -7.68 14.54 -19.53
CA LYS A 406 -6.86 15.71 -19.82
C LYS A 406 -5.99 16.21 -18.68
N ASP A 407 -4.95 16.96 -19.00
CA ASP A 407 -4.13 17.63 -17.99
C ASP A 407 -3.46 16.61 -17.03
N ILE A 408 -2.73 15.66 -17.60
CA ILE A 408 -2.06 14.57 -16.89
C ILE A 408 -0.54 14.76 -16.93
N VAL A 409 0.10 14.60 -15.78
CA VAL A 409 1.56 14.71 -15.65
C VAL A 409 2.14 13.41 -15.10
N PHE A 410 3.10 12.87 -15.82
CA PHE A 410 3.99 11.81 -15.37
C PHE A 410 5.39 12.41 -15.20
N ARG A 411 5.91 12.45 -13.97
CA ARG A 411 7.20 13.06 -13.64
C ARG A 411 8.06 12.11 -12.84
N ASN A 412 9.35 12.03 -13.17
CA ASN A 412 10.34 11.25 -12.41
C ASN A 412 9.92 9.78 -12.26
N ILE A 413 9.60 9.14 -13.38
CA ILE A 413 9.18 7.74 -13.42
C ILE A 413 10.36 6.90 -13.87
N SER A 414 10.71 5.85 -13.11
CA SER A 414 11.70 4.87 -13.54
C SER A 414 11.10 3.47 -13.64
N CYS A 415 11.50 2.70 -14.65
CA CYS A 415 11.12 1.29 -14.76
C CYS A 415 12.33 0.41 -15.12
N THR A 416 12.49 -0.73 -14.46
CA THR A 416 13.59 -1.70 -14.69
C THR A 416 13.12 -3.05 -15.25
N GLY A 417 11.89 -3.12 -15.77
CA GLY A 417 11.29 -4.32 -16.35
C GLY A 417 11.88 -4.70 -17.72
N LYS A 418 12.05 -6.01 -17.95
CA LYS A 418 12.61 -6.56 -19.20
C LYS A 418 11.56 -6.76 -20.30
N TYR A 419 10.32 -7.07 -19.93
CA TYR A 419 9.21 -7.37 -20.84
C TYR A 419 8.05 -6.42 -20.54
N ILE A 420 8.11 -5.23 -21.14
CA ILE A 420 7.06 -4.21 -20.98
C ILE A 420 6.33 -4.09 -22.31
N ASN A 421 5.03 -4.38 -22.31
CA ASN A 421 4.17 -4.14 -23.46
C ASN A 421 4.11 -2.65 -23.77
N ALA A 422 3.86 -2.31 -25.04
CA ALA A 422 3.68 -0.92 -25.43
C ALA A 422 2.55 -0.28 -24.60
N SER A 423 2.87 0.85 -23.97
CA SER A 423 1.89 1.66 -23.25
C SER A 423 0.85 2.21 -24.23
N VAL A 424 -0.40 2.38 -23.79
CA VAL A 424 -1.49 2.81 -24.67
C VAL A 424 -1.99 4.20 -24.27
N VAL A 425 -2.17 5.06 -25.28
CA VAL A 425 -2.91 6.32 -25.14
C VAL A 425 -3.95 6.37 -26.25
N GLU A 426 -5.24 6.37 -25.90
CA GLU A 426 -6.34 6.25 -26.85
C GLU A 426 -7.57 7.08 -26.43
N GLY A 427 -8.06 7.93 -27.34
CA GLY A 427 -9.39 8.55 -27.22
C GLY A 427 -10.47 7.73 -27.92
N TYR A 428 -11.73 8.07 -27.71
CA TYR A 428 -12.87 7.32 -28.26
C TYR A 428 -13.40 7.90 -29.56
N ASP A 429 -13.58 9.23 -29.61
CA ASP A 429 -14.04 9.96 -30.79
C ASP A 429 -13.58 11.44 -30.75
N ALA A 430 -13.97 12.23 -31.76
CA ALA A 430 -13.57 13.64 -31.89
C ALA A 430 -13.98 14.54 -30.69
N ASN A 431 -14.97 14.15 -29.90
CA ASN A 431 -15.43 14.87 -28.70
C ASN A 431 -14.94 14.23 -27.40
N ARG A 432 -14.36 13.03 -27.46
CA ARG A 432 -13.97 12.19 -26.31
C ARG A 432 -12.50 11.83 -26.40
N ARG A 433 -11.66 12.80 -26.07
CA ARG A 433 -10.23 12.80 -26.39
C ARG A 433 -9.36 12.58 -25.17
N VAL A 434 -8.10 12.22 -25.43
CA VAL A 434 -7.00 12.28 -24.46
C VAL A 434 -6.11 13.47 -24.81
N GLU A 435 -5.98 14.47 -23.94
CA GLU A 435 -5.34 15.74 -24.27
C GLU A 435 -4.41 16.27 -23.17
N ASN A 436 -3.37 17.01 -23.55
CA ASN A 436 -2.44 17.66 -22.62
C ASN A 436 -1.78 16.68 -21.63
N ILE A 437 -1.09 15.68 -22.19
CA ILE A 437 -0.29 14.73 -21.43
C ILE A 437 1.17 15.19 -21.42
N VAL A 438 1.79 15.20 -20.25
CA VAL A 438 3.20 15.56 -20.08
C VAL A 438 3.95 14.38 -19.47
N PHE A 439 5.00 13.94 -20.16
CA PHE A 439 6.01 13.04 -19.64
C PHE A 439 7.27 13.86 -19.37
N GLU A 440 7.77 13.83 -18.13
CA GLU A 440 8.92 14.60 -17.69
C GLU A 440 9.88 13.67 -16.93
N ASN A 441 11.14 13.61 -17.37
CA ASN A 441 12.16 12.78 -16.69
C ASN A 441 11.74 11.30 -16.52
N ILE A 442 11.47 10.62 -17.64
CA ILE A 442 11.19 9.17 -17.65
C ILE A 442 12.49 8.39 -17.90
N VAL A 443 12.73 7.34 -17.12
CA VAL A 443 13.92 6.48 -17.22
C VAL A 443 13.49 5.03 -17.39
N LEU A 444 13.78 4.42 -18.53
CA LEU A 444 13.50 3.01 -18.80
C LEU A 444 14.83 2.24 -18.86
N ASN A 445 14.96 1.20 -18.03
CA ASN A 445 16.14 0.35 -17.96
C ASN A 445 17.45 1.13 -17.83
N GLY A 446 17.46 2.16 -16.98
CA GLY A 446 18.60 3.03 -16.72
C GLY A 446 18.86 4.10 -17.79
N LYS A 447 18.09 4.13 -18.89
CA LYS A 447 18.22 5.13 -19.96
C LYS A 447 17.09 6.16 -19.85
N ARG A 448 17.47 7.44 -19.80
CA ARG A 448 16.52 8.56 -19.93
C ARG A 448 15.87 8.53 -21.31
N VAL A 449 14.55 8.58 -21.33
CA VAL A 449 13.73 8.66 -22.54
C VAL A 449 13.83 10.06 -23.14
N THR A 450 14.08 10.15 -24.45
CA THR A 450 14.24 11.42 -25.18
C THR A 450 13.31 11.56 -26.39
N SER A 451 12.53 10.52 -26.71
CA SER A 451 11.48 10.54 -27.74
C SER A 451 10.28 9.66 -27.35
N LEU A 452 9.14 9.81 -28.03
CA LEU A 452 7.95 8.97 -27.78
C LEU A 452 8.16 7.51 -28.22
N ASP A 453 8.97 7.27 -29.25
CA ASP A 453 9.34 5.92 -29.66
C ASP A 453 10.14 5.21 -28.56
N GLU A 454 11.08 5.91 -27.93
CA GLU A 454 11.83 5.40 -26.76
C GLU A 454 10.95 5.22 -25.52
N LEU A 455 9.84 5.98 -25.40
CA LEU A 455 8.88 5.83 -24.32
C LEU A 455 8.03 4.56 -24.46
N ASN A 456 8.06 3.90 -25.64
CA ASN A 456 7.24 2.74 -25.97
C ASN A 456 5.74 3.00 -25.77
N VAL A 457 5.26 4.17 -26.24
CA VAL A 457 3.84 4.56 -26.19
C VAL A 457 3.21 4.44 -27.58
N ASP A 458 2.20 3.59 -27.68
CA ASP A 458 1.31 3.48 -28.84
C ASP A 458 0.22 4.56 -28.76
N LYS A 459 0.46 5.64 -29.51
CA LYS A 459 -0.50 6.74 -29.65
C LYS A 459 -1.56 6.36 -30.68
N LYS A 460 -2.76 6.04 -30.19
CA LYS A 460 -3.93 5.68 -31.01
C LYS A 460 -4.74 6.92 -31.44
N ASP A 461 -5.98 6.68 -31.87
CA ASP A 461 -6.88 7.69 -32.39
C ASP A 461 -7.31 8.72 -31.34
N PHE A 462 -7.69 9.91 -31.83
CA PHE A 462 -8.26 11.01 -31.03
C PHE A 462 -7.39 11.56 -29.90
N VAL A 463 -6.09 11.23 -29.88
CA VAL A 463 -5.12 11.76 -28.93
C VAL A 463 -4.59 13.12 -29.37
N GLY A 464 -4.75 14.11 -28.51
CA GLY A 464 -4.24 15.46 -28.66
C GLY A 464 -2.74 15.59 -28.39
N LYS A 465 -2.37 16.71 -27.75
CA LYS A 465 -0.97 17.06 -27.48
C LYS A 465 -0.38 16.15 -26.39
N ILE A 466 0.73 15.48 -26.73
CA ILE A 466 1.64 14.83 -25.78
C ILE A 466 2.95 15.62 -25.80
N GLN A 467 3.49 15.94 -24.63
CA GLN A 467 4.77 16.61 -24.46
C GLN A 467 5.74 15.68 -23.73
N LEU A 468 6.96 15.58 -24.24
CA LEU A 468 8.07 14.96 -23.55
C LEU A 468 9.05 16.07 -23.13
N LYS A 469 9.48 16.08 -21.87
CA LYS A 469 10.32 17.11 -21.26
C LYS A 469 11.55 16.53 -20.57
#